data_AF-A0A9Q0AV15-F1
#
_entry.id   AF-A0A9Q0AV15-F1
#
_cell.length_a   1.000
_cell.length_b   1.000
_cell.length_c   1.000
_cell.angle_alpha   90.00
_cell.angle_beta   90.00
_cell.angle_gamma   90.00
#
_symmetry.space_group_name_H-M   'P 1'
#
loop_
_entity.id
_entity.type
_entity.pdbx_description
1 polymer ?
#
loop_
_entity_poly.entity_id
_entity_poly.type
_entity_poly.pdbx_seq_one_letter_code
_entity_poly.pdbx_strand_id
1 'polypeptide(L)'
;MASQVVRDLIDRVAERRKGDDLWYCELIIGFAACNHGELAGLVYQKALQNAVDDVEKKEIWSRIREAILKAMVYLGQARLLAAELALFEVLKLEDVDQETPQRDWKDDEHGKMKAVDWLTTLSGTEFADRFVTLADERCPDLSHYLITLSNGHVMTDERVLDMVETERLILLALMAQNVGWWAQSHYRALIRVGGTKEMAHAANELALEITKTFGIKIDGASNVDELCDSAI
;
A
#
# COMPACT_ATOMS: atom_id res chain seq x y z
N MET A 1 3.45 -8.71 -24.06
CA MET A 1 4.16 -9.79 -23.33
C MET A 1 5.13 -9.14 -22.37
N ALA A 2 5.08 -9.49 -21.08
CA ALA A 2 6.03 -8.98 -20.09
C ALA A 2 7.46 -9.46 -20.39
N SER A 3 8.45 -8.61 -20.17
CA SER A 3 9.86 -8.94 -20.40
C SER A 3 10.33 -10.03 -19.43
N GLN A 4 11.36 -10.78 -19.82
CA GLN A 4 11.98 -11.77 -18.94
C GLN A 4 12.48 -11.14 -17.63
N VAL A 5 12.98 -9.90 -17.70
CA VAL A 5 13.45 -9.14 -16.54
C VAL A 5 12.37 -8.98 -15.46
N VAL A 6 11.13 -8.71 -15.85
CA VAL A 6 10.00 -8.59 -14.91
C VAL A 6 9.68 -9.93 -14.27
N ARG A 7 9.67 -11.01 -15.05
CA ARG A 7 9.42 -12.36 -14.52
C ARG A 7 10.49 -12.77 -13.52
N ASP A 8 11.75 -12.51 -13.85
CA ASP A 8 12.88 -12.78 -12.96
C ASP A 8 12.78 -11.94 -11.67
N LEU A 9 12.30 -10.69 -11.73
CA LEU A 9 12.05 -9.88 -10.53
C LEU A 9 10.98 -10.52 -9.65
N ILE A 10 9.84 -10.91 -10.23
CA ILE A 10 8.74 -11.56 -9.50
C ILE A 10 9.25 -12.85 -8.82
N ASP A 11 9.96 -13.70 -9.55
CA ASP A 11 10.50 -14.96 -9.02
C ASP A 11 11.51 -14.72 -7.89
N ARG A 12 12.44 -13.77 -8.06
CA ARG A 12 13.42 -13.44 -7.02
C ARG A 12 12.77 -12.89 -5.75
N VAL A 13 11.78 -12.01 -5.90
CA VAL A 13 11.07 -11.42 -4.75
C VAL A 13 10.25 -12.48 -4.02
N ALA A 14 9.52 -13.32 -4.75
CA ALA A 14 8.74 -14.42 -4.17
C ALA A 14 9.62 -15.40 -3.36
N GLU A 15 10.82 -15.72 -3.86
CA GLU A 15 11.75 -16.59 -3.13
C GLU A 15 12.38 -15.88 -1.91
N ARG A 16 12.86 -14.64 -2.10
CA ARG A 16 13.51 -13.84 -1.04
C ARG A 16 12.56 -13.54 0.14
N ARG A 17 11.26 -13.40 -0.15
CA ARG A 17 10.21 -13.03 0.83
C ARG A 17 9.40 -14.24 1.30
N LYS A 18 9.90 -15.46 1.13
CA LYS A 18 9.18 -16.65 1.57
C LYS A 18 8.88 -16.59 3.08
N GLY A 19 7.60 -16.68 3.44
CA GLY A 19 7.12 -16.50 4.81
C GLY A 19 6.72 -15.07 5.19
N ASP A 20 6.80 -14.12 4.25
CA ASP A 20 6.25 -12.77 4.35
C ASP A 20 5.24 -12.54 3.21
N ASP A 21 3.97 -12.77 3.52
CA ASP A 21 2.89 -12.84 2.53
C ASP A 21 2.43 -11.47 2.02
N LEU A 22 3.16 -10.38 2.26
CA LEU A 22 2.86 -9.08 1.64
C LEU A 22 3.56 -8.88 0.30
N TRP A 23 4.51 -9.75 -0.07
CA TRP A 23 5.37 -9.53 -1.25
C TRP A 23 4.59 -9.34 -2.56
N TYR A 24 3.45 -10.03 -2.71
CA TYR A 24 2.61 -9.91 -3.91
C TYR A 24 1.82 -8.60 -3.91
N CYS A 25 1.36 -8.14 -2.74
CA CYS A 25 0.73 -6.82 -2.60
C CYS A 25 1.74 -5.72 -2.93
N GLU A 26 2.95 -5.80 -2.36
CA GLU A 26 4.03 -4.85 -2.59
C GLU A 26 4.45 -4.76 -4.05
N LEU A 27 4.59 -5.89 -4.76
CA LEU A 27 4.90 -5.90 -6.18
C LEU A 27 3.77 -5.29 -7.02
N ILE A 28 2.51 -5.65 -6.76
CA ILE A 28 1.35 -5.11 -7.50
C ILE A 28 1.28 -3.59 -7.32
N ILE A 29 1.39 -3.11 -6.08
CA ILE A 29 1.34 -1.68 -5.77
C ILE A 29 2.57 -0.93 -6.31
N GLY A 30 3.77 -1.50 -6.20
CA GLY A 30 4.98 -0.91 -6.76
C GLY A 30 4.94 -0.82 -8.28
N PHE A 31 4.43 -1.85 -8.96
CA PHE A 31 4.20 -1.83 -10.41
C PHE A 31 3.18 -0.75 -10.78
N ALA A 32 2.05 -0.66 -10.08
CA ALA A 32 1.04 0.37 -10.31
C ALA A 32 1.58 1.79 -10.05
N ALA A 33 2.38 2.00 -9.00
CA ALA A 33 3.06 3.26 -8.72
C ALA A 33 3.99 3.70 -9.86
N CYS A 34 4.55 2.72 -10.58
CA CYS A 34 5.40 2.92 -11.76
C CYS A 34 4.62 2.96 -13.09
N ASN A 35 3.28 3.01 -13.06
CA ASN A 35 2.39 2.93 -14.24
C ASN A 35 2.50 1.61 -15.04
N HIS A 36 2.81 0.52 -14.35
CA HIS A 36 2.92 -0.83 -14.90
C HIS A 36 1.91 -1.82 -14.26
N GLY A 37 0.73 -1.32 -13.90
CA GLY A 37 -0.32 -2.09 -13.22
C GLY A 37 -0.77 -3.32 -14.02
N GLU A 38 -0.66 -3.30 -15.36
CA GLU A 38 -1.01 -4.43 -16.22
C GLU A 38 -0.24 -5.74 -15.90
N LEU A 39 0.85 -5.65 -15.14
CA LEU A 39 1.66 -6.79 -14.70
C LEU A 39 1.07 -7.50 -13.46
N ALA A 40 0.03 -6.95 -12.82
CA ALA A 40 -0.55 -7.48 -11.60
C ALA A 40 -1.04 -8.93 -11.76
N GLY A 41 -1.60 -9.29 -12.92
CA GLY A 41 -2.02 -10.66 -13.21
C GLY A 41 -0.87 -11.67 -13.15
N LEU A 42 0.35 -11.29 -13.52
CA LEU A 42 1.53 -12.17 -13.41
C LEU A 42 1.95 -12.40 -11.97
N VAL A 43 1.89 -11.36 -11.14
CA VAL A 43 2.20 -11.45 -9.71
C VAL A 43 1.17 -12.35 -9.02
N TYR A 44 -0.11 -12.15 -9.32
CA TYR A 44 -1.19 -12.97 -8.76
C TYR A 44 -1.04 -14.45 -9.16
N GLN A 45 -0.79 -14.74 -10.43
CA GLN A 45 -0.54 -16.12 -10.88
C GLN A 45 0.66 -16.76 -10.16
N LYS A 46 1.73 -15.99 -9.90
CA LYS A 46 2.86 -16.49 -9.10
C LYS A 46 2.47 -16.76 -7.65
N ALA A 47 1.70 -15.87 -7.03
CA ALA A 47 1.20 -16.08 -5.67
C ALA A 47 0.34 -17.35 -5.57
N LEU A 48 -0.57 -17.57 -6.52
CA LEU A 48 -1.38 -18.79 -6.58
C LEU A 48 -0.57 -20.08 -6.77
N GLN A 49 0.59 -20.02 -7.46
CA GLN A 49 1.48 -21.18 -7.58
C GLN A 49 2.17 -21.54 -6.27
N ASN A 50 2.33 -20.56 -5.38
CA ASN A 50 2.93 -20.75 -4.06
C ASN A 50 1.90 -21.16 -3.00
N ALA A 51 0.60 -20.99 -3.27
CA ALA A 51 -0.48 -21.35 -2.37
C ALA A 51 -0.57 -22.88 -2.16
N VAL A 52 -0.75 -23.28 -0.91
CA VAL A 52 -0.83 -24.68 -0.46
C VAL A 52 -2.23 -25.26 -0.68
N ASP A 53 -3.27 -24.45 -0.49
CA ASP A 53 -4.67 -24.88 -0.60
C ASP A 53 -5.60 -23.75 -1.08
N ASP A 54 -6.90 -24.05 -1.18
CA ASP A 54 -7.92 -23.10 -1.64
C ASP A 54 -8.24 -22.01 -0.60
N VAL A 55 -7.91 -22.21 0.67
CA VAL A 55 -8.08 -21.18 1.71
C VAL A 55 -7.03 -20.09 1.48
N GLU A 56 -5.77 -20.48 1.27
CA GLU A 56 -4.68 -19.55 0.99
C GLU A 56 -4.90 -18.77 -0.31
N LYS A 57 -5.47 -19.38 -1.36
CA LYS A 57 -5.83 -18.66 -2.60
C LYS A 57 -6.83 -17.53 -2.36
N LYS A 58 -7.85 -17.77 -1.53
CA LYS A 58 -8.85 -16.78 -1.16
C LYS A 58 -8.24 -15.68 -0.30
N GLU A 59 -7.34 -16.05 0.62
CA GLU A 59 -6.60 -15.10 1.44
C GLU A 59 -5.70 -14.18 0.59
N ILE A 60 -4.96 -14.74 -0.37
CA ILE A 60 -4.16 -13.96 -1.34
C ILE A 60 -5.04 -12.94 -2.05
N TRP A 61 -6.22 -13.35 -2.55
CA TRP A 61 -7.14 -12.43 -3.21
C TRP A 61 -7.65 -11.34 -2.26
N SER A 62 -8.07 -11.70 -1.05
CA SER A 62 -8.52 -10.74 -0.03
C SER A 62 -7.46 -9.70 0.28
N ARG A 63 -6.20 -10.12 0.44
CA ARG A 63 -5.05 -9.26 0.71
C ARG A 63 -4.74 -8.33 -0.47
N ILE A 64 -4.77 -8.83 -1.70
CA ILE A 64 -4.58 -8.01 -2.92
C ILE A 64 -5.67 -6.95 -3.04
N ARG A 65 -6.94 -7.32 -2.83
CA ARG A 65 -8.07 -6.39 -2.87
C ARG A 65 -7.90 -5.27 -1.84
N GLU A 66 -7.53 -5.62 -0.62
CA GLU A 66 -7.31 -4.64 0.44
C GLU A 66 -6.11 -3.73 0.13
N ALA A 67 -5.00 -4.30 -0.37
CA ALA A 67 -3.82 -3.54 -0.78
C ALA A 67 -4.15 -2.50 -1.87
N ILE A 68 -4.93 -2.89 -2.89
CA ILE A 68 -5.38 -1.98 -3.96
C ILE A 68 -6.21 -0.84 -3.36
N LEU A 69 -7.19 -1.16 -2.52
CA LEU A 69 -8.07 -0.15 -1.94
C LEU A 69 -7.31 0.85 -1.05
N LYS A 70 -6.38 0.36 -0.21
CA LYS A 70 -5.51 1.23 0.60
C LYS A 70 -4.58 2.08 -0.28
N ALA A 71 -3.98 1.47 -1.31
CA ALA A 71 -3.11 2.19 -2.23
C ALA A 71 -3.85 3.24 -3.08
N MET A 72 -5.16 3.10 -3.33
CA MET A 72 -5.95 4.12 -4.04
C MET A 72 -5.90 5.48 -3.37
N VAL A 73 -5.78 5.53 -2.04
CA VAL A 73 -5.66 6.79 -1.28
C VAL A 73 -4.46 7.61 -1.74
N TYR A 74 -3.36 6.96 -2.13
CA TYR A 74 -2.09 7.61 -2.46
C TYR A 74 -1.71 7.57 -3.94
N LEU A 75 -2.12 6.53 -4.67
CA LEU A 75 -1.83 6.38 -6.10
C LEU A 75 -2.92 7.01 -6.99
N GLY A 76 -4.14 7.09 -6.46
CA GLY A 76 -5.35 7.40 -7.21
C GLY A 76 -5.84 6.22 -8.05
N GLN A 77 -7.16 6.20 -8.32
CA GLN A 77 -7.81 5.13 -9.09
C GLN A 77 -7.19 4.94 -10.48
N ALA A 78 -6.83 6.04 -11.16
CA ALA A 78 -6.33 5.99 -12.54
C ALA A 78 -5.06 5.12 -12.69
N ARG A 79 -4.17 5.12 -11.70
CA ARG A 79 -2.95 4.28 -11.73
C ARG A 79 -3.23 2.82 -11.44
N LEU A 80 -4.22 2.54 -10.60
CA LEU A 80 -4.56 1.18 -10.17
C LEU A 80 -5.52 0.47 -11.12
N LEU A 81 -6.27 1.19 -11.96
CA LEU A 81 -7.23 0.60 -12.89
C LEU A 81 -6.60 -0.46 -13.81
N ALA A 82 -5.36 -0.24 -14.28
CA ALA A 82 -4.65 -1.23 -15.08
C ALA A 82 -4.36 -2.53 -14.30
N ALA A 83 -4.09 -2.44 -13.00
CA ALA A 83 -3.92 -3.59 -12.12
C ALA A 83 -5.24 -4.31 -11.87
N GLU A 84 -6.32 -3.57 -11.59
CA GLU A 84 -7.65 -4.15 -11.41
C GLU A 84 -8.11 -4.94 -12.63
N LEU A 85 -7.99 -4.36 -13.83
CA LEU A 85 -8.36 -5.02 -15.07
C LEU A 85 -7.52 -6.29 -15.31
N ALA A 86 -6.20 -6.20 -15.14
CA ALA A 86 -5.30 -7.35 -15.31
C ALA A 86 -5.59 -8.47 -14.30
N LEU A 87 -6.02 -8.14 -13.08
CA LEU A 87 -6.43 -9.11 -12.08
C LEU A 87 -7.77 -9.76 -12.44
N PHE A 88 -8.77 -8.98 -12.86
CA PHE A 88 -10.08 -9.52 -13.26
C PHE A 88 -10.01 -10.47 -14.45
N GLU A 89 -9.02 -10.31 -15.34
CA GLU A 89 -8.80 -11.24 -16.46
C GLU A 89 -8.33 -12.64 -16.03
N VAL A 90 -7.65 -12.75 -14.89
CA VAL A 90 -7.05 -14.01 -14.41
C VAL A 90 -7.72 -14.57 -13.16
N LEU A 91 -8.51 -13.76 -12.45
CA LEU A 91 -9.24 -14.13 -11.25
C LEU A 91 -10.34 -15.14 -11.59
N LYS A 92 -10.35 -16.27 -10.89
CA LYS A 92 -11.47 -17.20 -10.94
C LYS A 92 -12.45 -16.89 -9.82
N LEU A 93 -13.74 -17.07 -10.08
CA LEU A 93 -14.78 -16.84 -9.08
C LEU A 93 -14.64 -17.73 -7.84
N GLU A 94 -14.04 -18.92 -7.97
CA GLU A 94 -13.77 -19.84 -6.85
C GLU A 94 -12.70 -19.31 -5.88
N ASP A 95 -11.79 -18.45 -6.37
CA ASP A 95 -10.75 -17.80 -5.57
C ASP A 95 -11.26 -16.54 -4.86
N VAL A 96 -12.50 -16.09 -5.15
CA VAL A 96 -13.08 -14.92 -4.50
C VAL A 96 -13.57 -15.28 -3.10
N ASP A 97 -12.96 -14.66 -2.10
CA ASP A 97 -13.39 -14.74 -0.71
C ASP A 97 -14.78 -14.10 -0.52
N GLN A 98 -15.75 -14.95 -0.14
CA GLN A 98 -17.12 -14.56 0.21
C GLN A 98 -17.36 -14.56 1.74
N GLU A 99 -16.38 -15.01 2.51
CA GLU A 99 -16.49 -15.21 3.96
C GLU A 99 -16.02 -13.97 4.73
N THR A 100 -15.00 -13.26 4.24
CA THR A 100 -14.57 -11.99 4.83
C THR A 100 -15.69 -10.94 4.73
N PRO A 101 -16.17 -10.38 5.85
CA PRO A 101 -17.21 -9.36 5.84
C PRO A 101 -16.82 -8.16 5.00
N GLN A 102 -17.77 -7.68 4.19
CA GLN A 102 -17.60 -6.41 3.46
C GLN A 102 -17.45 -5.25 4.44
N ARG A 103 -16.79 -4.17 4.02
CA ARG A 103 -16.69 -2.95 4.81
C ARG A 103 -18.06 -2.31 5.03
N ASP A 104 -18.33 -1.93 6.28
CA ASP A 104 -19.49 -1.08 6.58
C ASP A 104 -19.09 0.36 6.32
N TRP A 105 -19.67 0.94 5.27
CA TRP A 105 -19.38 2.32 4.84
C TRP A 105 -20.24 3.35 5.57
N LYS A 106 -20.93 2.96 6.64
CA LYS A 106 -21.68 3.91 7.47
C LYS A 106 -20.72 4.77 8.27
N ASP A 107 -20.92 6.07 8.15
CA ASP A 107 -20.20 7.03 8.96
C ASP A 107 -20.59 6.89 10.42
N ASP A 108 -19.59 6.64 11.27
CA ASP A 108 -19.74 6.71 12.70
C ASP A 108 -18.60 7.52 13.33
N GLU A 109 -18.81 7.96 14.57
CA GLU A 109 -17.82 8.74 15.30
C GLU A 109 -16.58 7.90 15.68
N HIS A 110 -16.73 6.57 15.72
CA HIS A 110 -15.63 5.66 16.03
C HIS A 110 -14.59 5.62 14.91
N GLY A 111 -15.02 5.54 13.65
CA GLY A 111 -14.15 5.58 12.47
C GLY A 111 -13.42 6.91 12.34
N LYS A 112 -14.09 8.04 12.63
CA LYS A 112 -13.44 9.37 12.67
C LYS A 112 -12.38 9.45 13.76
N MET A 113 -12.65 8.93 14.95
CA MET A 113 -11.69 8.93 16.05
C MET A 113 -10.43 8.12 15.69
N LYS A 114 -10.61 6.93 15.12
CA LYS A 114 -9.50 6.12 14.59
C LYS A 114 -8.69 6.87 13.53
N ALA A 115 -9.36 7.58 12.62
CA ALA A 115 -8.69 8.36 11.59
C ALA A 115 -7.77 9.44 12.17
N VAL A 116 -8.24 10.15 13.20
CA VAL A 116 -7.47 11.19 13.89
C VAL A 116 -6.31 10.59 14.69
N ASP A 117 -6.54 9.47 15.37
CA ASP A 117 -5.50 8.76 16.12
C ASP A 117 -4.39 8.25 15.19
N TRP A 118 -4.77 7.71 14.03
CA TRP A 118 -3.83 7.29 13.00
C TRP A 118 -3.07 8.48 12.40
N LEU A 119 -3.73 9.58 12.06
CA LEU A 119 -3.07 10.79 11.56
C LEU A 119 -2.09 11.37 12.59
N THR A 120 -2.45 11.34 13.87
CA THR A 120 -1.57 11.70 14.98
C THR A 120 -0.36 10.78 15.06
N THR A 121 -0.57 9.48 14.87
CA THR A 121 0.52 8.48 14.80
C THR A 121 1.44 8.72 13.60
N LEU A 122 0.89 9.16 12.47
CA LEU A 122 1.63 9.45 11.25
C LEU A 122 2.49 10.71 11.38
N SER A 123 1.88 11.80 11.83
CA SER A 123 2.41 13.16 11.65
C SER A 123 2.63 13.95 12.95
N GLY A 124 2.26 13.39 14.10
CA GLY A 124 2.25 14.07 15.39
C GLY A 124 0.99 14.94 15.59
N THR A 125 0.64 15.17 16.85
CA THR A 125 -0.61 15.85 17.25
C THR A 125 -0.75 17.24 16.64
N GLU A 126 0.32 18.06 16.68
CA GLU A 126 0.26 19.44 16.17
C GLU A 126 -0.05 19.50 14.67
N PHE A 127 0.57 18.63 13.86
CA PHE A 127 0.28 18.56 12.43
C PHE A 127 -1.14 18.05 12.19
N ALA A 128 -1.53 16.97 12.88
CA ALA A 128 -2.84 16.36 12.72
C ALA A 128 -3.97 17.36 13.02
N ASP A 129 -3.92 18.03 14.18
CA ASP A 129 -4.93 19.02 14.59
C ASP A 129 -5.02 20.18 13.60
N ARG A 130 -3.86 20.70 13.17
CA ARG A 130 -3.80 21.79 12.20
C ARG A 130 -4.33 21.38 10.83
N PHE A 131 -4.01 20.18 10.38
CA PHE A 131 -4.44 19.64 9.10
C PHE A 131 -5.96 19.48 9.06
N VAL A 132 -6.54 18.85 10.08
CA VAL A 132 -8.00 18.67 10.21
C VAL A 132 -8.71 20.02 10.27
N THR A 133 -8.25 20.93 11.13
CA THR A 133 -8.86 22.27 11.29
C THR A 133 -8.85 23.05 9.98
N LEU A 134 -7.70 23.10 9.29
CA LEU A 134 -7.59 23.83 8.03
C LEU A 134 -8.42 23.17 6.91
N ALA A 135 -8.51 21.84 6.89
CA ALA A 135 -9.33 21.12 5.92
C ALA A 135 -10.82 21.44 6.14
N ASP A 136 -11.30 21.38 7.38
CA ASP A 136 -12.69 21.68 7.73
C ASP A 136 -13.08 23.13 7.39
N GLU A 137 -12.21 24.09 7.71
CA GLU A 137 -12.49 25.51 7.48
C GLU A 137 -12.48 25.90 6.00
N ARG A 138 -11.64 25.26 5.18
CA ARG A 138 -11.35 25.70 3.81
C ARG A 138 -11.92 24.80 2.73
N CYS A 139 -12.05 23.51 3.01
CA CYS A 139 -12.48 22.52 2.03
C CYS A 139 -13.20 21.35 2.75
N PRO A 140 -14.42 21.58 3.27
CA PRO A 140 -15.13 20.60 4.10
C PRO A 140 -15.39 19.28 3.38
N ASP A 141 -15.62 19.30 2.06
CA ASP A 141 -15.77 18.07 1.26
C ASP A 141 -14.47 17.24 1.25
N LEU A 142 -13.31 17.90 1.14
CA LEU A 142 -12.01 17.23 1.19
C LEU A 142 -11.71 16.74 2.60
N SER A 143 -12.07 17.50 3.64
CA SER A 143 -11.93 17.04 5.02
C SER A 143 -12.76 15.79 5.29
N HIS A 144 -14.02 15.79 4.85
CA HIS A 144 -14.89 14.62 4.96
C HIS A 144 -14.29 13.41 4.24
N TYR A 145 -13.83 13.57 3.00
CA TYR A 145 -13.13 12.51 2.27
C TYR A 145 -11.91 11.99 3.04
N LEU A 146 -11.04 12.87 3.53
CA LEU A 146 -9.80 12.48 4.19
C LEU A 146 -10.06 11.77 5.52
N ILE A 147 -10.89 12.35 6.39
CA ILE A 147 -11.09 11.83 7.74
C ILE A 147 -12.05 10.65 7.75
N THR A 148 -13.13 10.71 7.00
CA THR A 148 -14.17 9.68 7.06
C THR A 148 -13.88 8.55 6.09
N LEU A 149 -13.67 8.88 4.81
CA LEU A 149 -13.56 7.87 3.75
C LEU A 149 -12.15 7.26 3.66
N SER A 150 -11.10 8.07 3.44
CA SER A 150 -9.76 7.52 3.27
C SER A 150 -9.21 7.01 4.59
N ASN A 151 -9.14 7.85 5.62
CA ASN A 151 -8.44 7.47 6.84
C ASN A 151 -9.30 6.55 7.71
N GLY A 152 -10.54 6.96 8.00
CA GLY A 152 -11.46 6.20 8.86
C GLY A 152 -11.81 4.84 8.26
N HIS A 153 -12.39 4.82 7.06
CA HIS A 153 -12.87 3.57 6.45
C HIS A 153 -11.76 2.74 5.81
N VAL A 154 -10.82 3.34 5.07
CA VAL A 154 -9.85 2.58 4.28
C VAL A 154 -8.55 2.31 5.04
N MET A 155 -7.87 3.35 5.54
CA MET A 155 -6.54 3.21 6.13
C MET A 155 -6.57 2.46 7.47
N THR A 156 -7.55 2.75 8.33
CA THR A 156 -7.63 2.15 9.68
C THR A 156 -8.39 0.82 9.76
N ASP A 157 -8.80 0.25 8.62
CA ASP A 157 -9.39 -1.08 8.59
C ASP A 157 -8.30 -2.15 8.62
N GLU A 158 -8.28 -2.95 9.69
CA GLU A 158 -7.26 -3.97 9.94
C GLU A 158 -7.79 -5.39 9.79
N ARG A 159 -8.95 -5.59 9.14
CA ARG A 159 -9.56 -6.93 9.02
C ARG A 159 -8.78 -7.87 8.11
N VAL A 160 -7.98 -7.31 7.19
CA VAL A 160 -7.23 -8.07 6.18
C VAL A 160 -5.74 -7.74 6.20
N LEU A 161 -5.39 -6.46 6.19
CA LEU A 161 -4.01 -5.99 6.35
C LEU A 161 -3.92 -5.19 7.64
N ASP A 162 -2.99 -5.57 8.52
CA ASP A 162 -2.78 -4.82 9.77
C ASP A 162 -2.09 -3.47 9.52
N MET A 163 -1.93 -2.66 10.56
CA MET A 163 -1.30 -1.35 10.42
C MET A 163 0.19 -1.43 10.04
N VAL A 164 0.94 -2.47 10.44
CA VAL A 164 2.35 -2.64 10.05
C VAL A 164 2.44 -2.91 8.55
N GLU A 165 1.61 -3.83 8.04
CA GLU A 165 1.51 -4.16 6.62
C GLU A 165 1.03 -2.96 5.81
N THR A 166 0.03 -2.24 6.31
CA THR A 166 -0.50 -1.02 5.68
C THR A 166 0.60 0.04 5.53
N GLU A 167 1.27 0.41 6.61
CA GLU A 167 2.32 1.45 6.57
C GLU A 167 3.51 1.04 5.71
N ARG A 168 3.88 -0.26 5.72
CA ARG A 168 4.94 -0.79 4.86
C ARG A 168 4.58 -0.71 3.38
N LEU A 169 3.34 -1.04 3.02
CA LEU A 169 2.81 -0.94 1.66
C LEU A 169 2.77 0.53 1.17
N ILE A 170 2.30 1.45 2.00
CA ILE A 170 2.23 2.88 1.66
C ILE A 170 3.62 3.49 1.54
N LEU A 171 4.55 3.13 2.43
CA LEU A 171 5.95 3.55 2.33
C LEU A 171 6.54 3.15 0.96
N LEU A 172 6.39 1.89 0.56
CA LEU A 172 6.82 1.41 -0.76
C LEU A 172 6.21 2.22 -1.91
N ALA A 173 4.89 2.45 -1.85
CA ALA A 173 4.16 3.19 -2.87
C ALA A 173 4.67 4.64 -3.03
N LEU A 174 4.93 5.32 -1.92
CA LEU A 174 5.43 6.70 -1.92
C LEU A 174 6.89 6.79 -2.38
N MET A 175 7.74 5.83 -1.98
CA MET A 175 9.11 5.74 -2.46
C MET A 175 9.15 5.50 -3.97
N ALA A 176 8.32 4.59 -4.49
CA ALA A 176 8.24 4.32 -5.93
C ALA A 176 7.72 5.52 -6.75
N GLN A 177 6.87 6.37 -6.15
CA GLN A 177 6.40 7.62 -6.75
C GLN A 177 7.37 8.81 -6.60
N ASN A 178 8.52 8.62 -5.94
CA ASN A 178 9.47 9.68 -5.59
C ASN A 178 8.86 10.80 -4.71
N VAL A 179 8.03 10.44 -3.73
CA VAL A 179 7.38 11.39 -2.79
C VAL A 179 8.05 11.33 -1.41
N GLY A 180 9.36 11.62 -1.38
CA GLY A 180 10.21 11.40 -0.20
C GLY A 180 9.75 12.14 1.07
N TRP A 181 9.31 13.39 0.94
CA TRP A 181 8.87 14.19 2.10
C TRP A 181 7.68 13.54 2.84
N TRP A 182 6.80 12.85 2.11
CA TRP A 182 5.65 12.16 2.71
C TRP A 182 5.98 10.73 3.10
N ALA A 183 6.87 10.06 2.36
CA ALA A 183 7.41 8.75 2.74
C ALA A 183 8.07 8.78 4.14
N GLN A 184 8.70 9.90 4.53
CA GLN A 184 9.26 10.10 5.87
C GLN A 184 8.20 9.93 6.98
N SER A 185 6.99 10.45 6.79
CA SER A 185 5.90 10.30 7.75
C SER A 185 5.51 8.83 7.90
N HIS A 186 5.38 8.11 6.79
CA HIS A 186 5.00 6.70 6.77
C HIS A 186 6.10 5.77 7.32
N TYR A 187 7.38 6.11 7.12
CA TYR A 187 8.47 5.44 7.82
C TYR A 187 8.31 5.57 9.34
N ARG A 188 8.09 6.78 9.84
CA ARG A 188 7.91 7.01 11.28
C ARG A 188 6.66 6.31 11.82
N ALA A 189 5.58 6.33 11.06
CA ALA A 189 4.35 5.61 11.39
C ALA A 189 4.61 4.11 11.51
N LEU A 190 5.24 3.50 10.51
CA LEU A 190 5.60 2.08 10.50
C LEU A 190 6.34 1.68 11.79
N ILE A 191 7.34 2.47 12.22
CA ILE A 191 8.05 2.21 13.47
C ILE A 191 7.15 2.37 14.70
N ARG A 192 6.30 3.40 14.75
CA ARG A 192 5.40 3.67 15.88
C ARG A 192 4.34 2.58 16.06
N VAL A 193 3.88 1.97 14.96
CA VAL A 193 2.86 0.91 14.99
C VAL A 193 3.47 -0.49 15.18
N GLY A 194 4.78 -0.57 15.44
CA GLY A 194 5.46 -1.82 15.82
C GLY A 194 6.25 -2.49 14.70
N GLY A 195 6.32 -1.88 13.52
CA GLY A 195 7.22 -2.32 12.45
C GLY A 195 8.69 -2.07 12.79
N THR A 196 9.59 -2.77 12.09
CA THR A 196 11.03 -2.63 12.29
C THR A 196 11.69 -1.78 11.21
N LYS A 197 12.90 -1.29 11.47
CA LYS A 197 13.68 -0.59 10.44
C LYS A 197 13.99 -1.49 9.26
N GLU A 198 14.25 -2.77 9.51
CA GLU A 198 14.52 -3.76 8.47
C GLU A 198 13.32 -3.91 7.53
N MET A 199 12.09 -3.89 8.06
CA MET A 199 10.87 -3.87 7.24
C MET A 199 10.77 -2.61 6.37
N ALA A 200 11.14 -1.45 6.91
CA ALA A 200 11.13 -0.19 6.17
C ALA A 200 12.19 -0.16 5.06
N HIS A 201 13.42 -0.62 5.35
CA HIS A 201 14.47 -0.76 4.35
C HIS A 201 14.09 -1.76 3.26
N ALA A 202 13.51 -2.88 3.65
CA ALA A 202 12.96 -3.88 2.75
C ALA A 202 11.96 -3.29 1.73
N ALA A 203 11.03 -2.46 2.20
CA ALA A 203 10.05 -1.78 1.36
C ALA A 203 10.72 -0.77 0.40
N ASN A 204 11.67 0.03 0.93
CA ASN A 204 12.43 0.98 0.12
C ASN A 204 13.29 0.29 -0.96
N GLU A 205 14.03 -0.75 -0.60
CA GLU A 205 14.84 -1.54 -1.54
C GLU A 205 13.99 -2.10 -2.68
N LEU A 206 12.81 -2.65 -2.36
CA LEU A 206 11.90 -3.15 -3.37
C LEU A 206 11.38 -2.02 -4.28
N ALA A 207 11.04 -0.85 -3.73
CA ALA A 207 10.67 0.32 -4.53
C ALA A 207 11.79 0.73 -5.51
N LEU A 208 13.05 0.74 -5.06
CA LEU A 208 14.21 1.03 -5.90
C LEU A 208 14.46 -0.04 -6.97
N GLU A 209 14.30 -1.32 -6.63
CA GLU A 209 14.43 -2.42 -7.59
C GLU A 209 13.38 -2.34 -8.70
N ILE A 210 12.14 -2.01 -8.34
CA ILE A 210 11.02 -1.84 -9.28
C ILE A 210 11.28 -0.63 -10.19
N THR A 211 11.60 0.53 -9.62
CA THR A 211 11.84 1.76 -10.41
C THR A 211 13.03 1.58 -11.35
N LYS A 212 14.11 0.92 -10.91
CA LYS A 212 15.24 0.54 -11.76
C LYS A 212 14.85 -0.41 -12.89
N THR A 213 13.96 -1.38 -12.62
CA THR A 213 13.49 -2.34 -13.63
C THR A 213 12.76 -1.63 -14.78
N PHE A 214 12.07 -0.53 -14.49
CA PHE A 214 11.35 0.28 -15.49
C PHE A 214 12.11 1.53 -15.95
N GLY A 215 13.36 1.71 -15.52
CA GLY A 215 14.18 2.87 -15.90
C GLY A 215 13.65 4.21 -15.35
N ILE A 216 12.87 4.18 -14.27
CA ILE A 216 12.34 5.37 -13.60
C ILE A 216 13.43 5.94 -12.70
N LYS A 217 13.67 7.26 -12.83
CA LYS A 217 14.64 7.98 -12.02
C LYS A 217 13.98 8.46 -10.73
N ILE A 218 14.59 8.13 -9.60
CA ILE A 218 14.27 8.68 -8.28
C ILE A 218 15.25 9.81 -8.01
N ASP A 219 14.73 11.02 -7.78
CA ASP A 219 15.50 12.23 -7.47
C ASP A 219 15.45 12.53 -5.97
N GLY A 220 16.60 12.81 -5.34
CA GLY A 220 16.68 13.07 -3.89
C GLY A 220 17.20 11.88 -3.11
N ALA A 221 16.87 11.81 -1.82
CA ALA A 221 17.29 10.71 -0.95
C ALA A 221 16.66 9.39 -1.41
N SER A 222 17.49 8.46 -1.89
CA SER A 222 17.08 7.11 -2.23
C SER A 222 16.98 6.20 -1.00
N ASN A 223 17.47 6.66 0.15
CA ASN A 223 17.39 5.94 1.41
C ASN A 223 16.36 6.57 2.35
N VAL A 224 15.52 5.74 2.96
CA VAL A 224 14.51 6.19 3.92
C VAL A 224 15.11 6.81 5.18
N ASP A 225 16.32 6.43 5.58
CA ASP A 225 17.01 7.08 6.70
C ASP A 225 17.48 8.50 6.34
N GLU A 226 17.96 8.70 5.11
CA GLU A 226 18.35 10.03 4.59
C GLU A 226 17.14 10.97 4.53
N LEU A 227 15.95 10.43 4.27
CA LEU A 227 14.70 11.20 4.36
C LEU A 227 14.41 11.63 5.81
N CYS A 228 14.74 10.81 6.81
CA CYS A 228 14.50 11.11 8.22
C CYS A 228 15.42 12.20 8.79
N ASP A 229 16.60 12.36 8.22
CA ASP A 229 17.60 13.36 8.63
C ASP A 229 17.38 14.74 7.98
N SER A 230 16.58 14.81 6.90
CA SER A 230 16.14 16.09 6.36
C SER A 230 15.03 16.69 7.24
N ALA A 231 15.39 17.72 8.00
CA ALA A 231 14.43 18.54 8.73
C ALA A 231 13.50 19.26 7.74
N ILE A 232 12.20 19.00 7.85
CA ILE A 232 11.13 19.85 7.34
C ILE A 232 10.37 20.38 8.54
#